data_AF-G0ENB3-F1
#
_entry.id   AF-G0ENB3-F1
#
_cell.length_a   1.000
_cell.length_b   1.000
_cell.length_c   1.000
_cell.angle_alpha   90.00
_cell.angle_beta   90.00
_cell.angle_gamma   90.00
#
_symmetry.space_group_name_H-M   'P 1'
#
loop_
_entity.id
_entity.type
_entity.pdbx_description
1 polymer ?
#
loop_
_entity_poly.entity_id
_entity_poly.type
_entity_poly.pdbx_seq_one_letter_code
_entity_poly.pdbx_strand_id
1 'polypeptide(L)'
;MTMTTIKDNNLFDVYKMYFKHGDFNDFSNVKRNHILSSLIREIKIINAKKDSISEKEIESIYDILVKLSVMARIDLIMAMKGIKSKDISFIGGIKRSKDVIDYALKIIVKLLYKLDEEQITSHYTNKFIDNDSISHTSRVFIITVRFMKYYNNSINNNIVSDIRKKFKKRYSNYYKNVLRKFNISKKITRLEHVYKNGLRDILFNELVNIAISAFWHDISNLSNNYNKDYNTSKCYSYLKHFVKYNYDISLTVGLHNEYYGYGNGVFLNYYNTIINSNTLFAPNYIISFDYNDTLKLNSVSYFPSKVLEIIDLFDRITYSNNSSVNNDDALAFISDNYLDKEVKVDPIIFDIFSSFVSDNIKLIA
;
A
#
# COMPACT_ATOMS: atom_id res chain seq x y z
N MET A 1 -17.34 -2.22 27.22
CA MET A 1 -16.35 -1.12 27.17
C MET A 1 -16.75 -0.23 26.02
N THR A 2 -17.20 0.99 26.31
CA THR A 2 -17.59 2.00 25.32
C THR A 2 -16.36 2.43 24.53
N MET A 3 -16.32 2.10 23.24
CA MET A 3 -15.29 2.56 22.31
C MET A 3 -15.50 4.07 22.08
N THR A 4 -14.65 4.88 22.69
CA THR A 4 -14.52 6.29 22.35
C THR A 4 -13.90 6.41 20.96
N THR A 5 -14.59 7.15 20.08
CA THR A 5 -14.15 7.49 18.73
C THR A 5 -12.82 8.24 18.76
N ILE A 6 -11.84 7.79 17.98
CA ILE A 6 -10.48 8.35 17.93
C ILE A 6 -10.50 9.51 16.94
N LYS A 7 -11.04 10.67 17.34
CA LYS A 7 -10.95 11.91 16.55
C LYS A 7 -9.76 12.73 17.01
N ASP A 8 -8.81 12.93 16.10
CA ASP A 8 -7.77 13.96 16.17
C ASP A 8 -6.73 13.83 17.30
N ASN A 9 -6.28 12.61 17.55
CA ASN A 9 -5.26 12.35 18.56
C ASN A 9 -3.86 12.26 17.95
N ASN A 10 -2.91 12.96 18.56
CA ASN A 10 -1.49 12.69 18.38
C ASN A 10 -1.24 11.21 18.70
N LEU A 11 -0.27 10.53 18.03
CA LEU A 11 0.04 9.12 18.25
C LEU A 11 0.19 8.76 19.75
N PHE A 12 0.58 9.75 20.55
CA PHE A 12 0.69 9.66 22.00
C PHE A 12 -0.63 9.34 22.72
N ASP A 13 -1.76 9.87 22.26
CA ASP A 13 -3.07 9.63 22.90
C ASP A 13 -3.67 8.30 22.43
N VAL A 14 -3.49 7.94 21.16
CA VAL A 14 -3.79 6.58 20.65
C VAL A 14 -3.08 5.53 21.48
N TYR A 15 -1.80 5.76 21.78
CA TYR A 15 -1.02 4.91 22.66
C TYR A 15 -1.48 4.92 24.12
N LYS A 16 -1.77 6.08 24.71
CA LYS A 16 -2.23 6.19 26.11
C LYS A 16 -3.54 5.43 26.30
N MET A 17 -4.43 5.50 25.31
CA MET A 17 -5.68 4.75 25.28
C MET A 17 -5.44 3.24 25.15
N TYR A 18 -4.52 2.81 24.30
CA TYR A 18 -4.29 1.38 24.05
C TYR A 18 -3.47 0.67 25.15
N PHE A 19 -2.50 1.37 25.74
CA PHE A 19 -1.54 0.76 26.68
C PHE A 19 -1.68 1.25 28.12
N LYS A 20 -2.57 2.20 28.43
CA LYS A 20 -2.73 2.80 29.78
C LYS A 20 -1.39 3.23 30.40
N HIS A 21 -0.56 3.96 29.66
CA HIS A 21 0.77 4.36 30.11
C HIS A 21 0.96 5.88 30.07
N GLY A 22 1.41 6.45 31.20
CA GLY A 22 1.51 7.90 31.42
C GLY A 22 2.74 8.60 30.84
N ASP A 23 3.79 7.88 30.45
CA ASP A 23 5.02 8.50 29.91
C ASP A 23 5.67 7.64 28.80
N PHE A 24 5.92 8.26 27.65
CA PHE A 24 6.54 7.65 26.47
C PHE A 24 8.06 7.65 26.53
N ASN A 25 8.67 8.46 27.41
CA ASN A 25 10.09 8.34 27.69
C ASN A 25 10.42 6.99 28.32
N ASP A 26 9.40 6.28 28.83
CA ASP A 26 9.48 4.96 29.44
C ASP A 26 8.99 3.82 28.50
N PHE A 27 9.01 4.02 27.17
CA PHE A 27 9.02 2.88 26.24
C PHE A 27 10.40 2.25 26.19
N SER A 28 10.80 1.71 27.34
CA SER A 28 12.04 0.97 27.49
C SER A 28 12.06 -0.22 26.53
N ASN A 29 13.27 -0.64 26.16
CA ASN A 29 13.50 -1.85 25.38
C ASN A 29 12.75 -3.08 25.97
N VAL A 30 12.50 -3.08 27.28
CA VAL A 30 11.76 -4.13 28.00
C VAL A 30 10.29 -4.18 27.58
N LYS A 31 9.57 -3.05 27.60
CA LYS A 31 8.15 -3.01 27.18
C LYS A 31 7.99 -3.35 25.70
N ARG A 32 8.88 -2.83 24.84
CA ARG A 32 8.94 -3.19 23.42
C ARG A 32 9.05 -4.71 23.24
N ASN A 33 10.04 -5.32 23.90
CA ASN A 33 10.28 -6.76 23.80
C ASN A 33 9.11 -7.59 24.34
N HIS A 34 8.41 -7.13 25.38
CA HIS A 34 7.22 -7.80 25.90
C HIS A 34 6.09 -7.84 24.86
N ILE A 35 5.77 -6.70 24.24
CA ILE A 35 4.74 -6.60 23.20
C ILE A 35 5.10 -7.49 21.99
N LEU A 36 6.35 -7.39 21.51
CA LEU A 36 6.83 -8.24 20.42
C LEU A 36 6.71 -9.74 20.76
N SER A 37 6.98 -10.12 21.99
CA SER A 37 6.86 -11.52 22.43
C SER A 37 5.40 -11.98 22.51
N SER A 38 4.48 -11.12 22.96
CA SER A 38 3.04 -11.42 22.93
C SER A 38 2.55 -11.59 21.50
N LEU A 39 2.93 -10.68 20.60
CA LEU A 39 2.60 -10.74 19.17
C LEU A 39 3.06 -12.04 18.52
N ILE A 40 4.31 -12.46 18.77
CA ILE A 40 4.83 -13.74 18.27
C ILE A 40 3.96 -14.90 18.76
N ARG A 41 3.58 -14.90 20.04
CA ARG A 41 2.75 -15.96 20.63
C ARG A 41 1.36 -16.00 19.99
N GLU A 42 0.69 -14.86 19.90
CA GLU A 42 -0.64 -14.72 19.28
C GLU A 42 -0.62 -15.23 17.83
N ILE A 43 0.35 -14.79 17.03
CA ILE A 43 0.48 -15.21 15.63
C ILE A 43 0.84 -16.70 15.48
N LYS A 44 1.66 -17.26 16.38
CA LYS A 44 1.96 -18.70 16.37
C LYS A 44 0.71 -19.54 16.64
N ILE A 45 -0.18 -19.09 17.52
CA ILE A 45 -1.45 -19.77 17.80
C ILE A 45 -2.33 -19.77 16.54
N ILE A 46 -2.45 -18.62 15.87
CA ILE A 46 -3.21 -18.50 14.62
C ILE A 46 -2.63 -19.43 13.54
N ASN A 47 -1.31 -19.39 13.34
CA ASN A 47 -0.64 -20.17 12.30
C ASN A 47 -0.68 -21.69 12.55
N ALA A 48 -0.85 -22.12 13.79
CA ALA A 48 -1.00 -23.55 14.13
C ALA A 48 -2.36 -24.11 13.68
N LYS A 49 -3.39 -23.28 13.52
CA LYS A 49 -4.72 -23.68 13.06
C LYS A 49 -4.77 -23.72 11.53
N LYS A 50 -4.34 -24.84 10.95
CA LYS A 50 -4.16 -25.01 9.51
C LYS A 50 -5.46 -25.04 8.69
N ASP A 51 -6.52 -25.64 9.27
CA ASP A 51 -7.67 -26.13 8.50
C ASP A 51 -9.03 -25.54 8.92
N SER A 52 -9.11 -24.85 10.06
CA SER A 52 -10.30 -24.09 10.46
C SER A 52 -9.92 -22.88 11.31
N ILE A 53 -10.09 -21.69 10.73
CA ILE A 53 -9.93 -20.41 11.41
C ILE A 53 -11.28 -20.08 12.03
N SER A 54 -11.34 -19.89 13.36
CA SER A 54 -12.57 -19.44 14.02
C SER A 54 -12.72 -17.92 13.90
N GLU A 55 -13.94 -17.44 14.09
CA GLU A 55 -14.27 -16.00 14.16
C GLU A 55 -13.35 -15.25 15.11
N LYS A 56 -13.02 -15.84 16.27
CA LYS A 56 -12.10 -15.26 17.26
C LYS A 56 -10.70 -15.03 16.72
N GLU A 57 -10.20 -15.92 15.85
CA GLU A 57 -8.90 -15.70 15.20
C GLU A 57 -8.99 -14.56 14.17
N ILE A 58 -10.09 -14.45 13.43
CA ILE A 58 -10.31 -13.35 12.48
C ILE A 58 -10.37 -12.03 13.25
N GLU A 59 -11.12 -11.97 14.36
CA GLU A 59 -11.17 -10.80 15.23
C GLU A 59 -9.80 -10.43 15.82
N SER A 60 -8.97 -11.41 16.17
CA SER A 60 -7.65 -11.16 16.75
C SER A 60 -6.69 -10.45 15.79
N ILE A 61 -6.90 -10.57 14.47
CA ILE A 61 -6.08 -9.88 13.46
C ILE A 61 -6.21 -8.37 13.59
N TYR A 62 -7.40 -7.87 13.92
CA TYR A 62 -7.60 -6.43 14.18
C TYR A 62 -6.63 -5.92 15.25
N ASP A 63 -6.62 -6.57 16.42
CA ASP A 63 -5.76 -6.19 17.54
C ASP A 63 -4.26 -6.35 17.18
N ILE A 64 -3.92 -7.41 16.46
CA ILE A 64 -2.55 -7.63 15.99
C ILE A 64 -2.11 -6.51 15.04
N LEU A 65 -2.92 -6.14 14.03
CA LEU A 65 -2.59 -5.07 13.08
C LEU A 65 -2.40 -3.71 13.78
N VAL A 66 -3.22 -3.42 14.80
CA VAL A 66 -3.04 -2.21 15.62
C VAL A 66 -1.70 -2.26 16.37
N LYS A 67 -1.41 -3.36 17.10
CA LYS A 67 -0.15 -3.53 17.83
C LYS A 67 1.08 -3.43 16.90
N LEU A 68 1.02 -4.04 15.72
CA LEU A 68 2.08 -3.97 14.71
C LEU A 68 2.27 -2.53 14.22
N SER A 69 1.17 -1.83 13.92
CA SER A 69 1.18 -0.44 13.44
C SER A 69 1.77 0.52 14.48
N VAL A 70 1.46 0.30 15.76
CA VAL A 70 2.06 1.07 16.86
C VAL A 70 3.56 0.76 16.96
N MET A 71 3.94 -0.52 16.95
CA MET A 71 5.34 -0.93 17.07
C MET A 71 6.22 -0.32 15.97
N ALA A 72 5.74 -0.39 14.73
CA ALA A 72 6.39 0.19 13.56
C ALA A 72 6.64 1.70 13.69
N ARG A 73 5.68 2.45 14.25
CA ARG A 73 5.80 3.90 14.49
C ARG A 73 6.72 4.22 15.67
N ILE A 74 6.72 3.40 16.72
CA ILE A 74 7.65 3.54 17.85
C ILE A 74 9.09 3.37 17.37
N ASP A 75 9.35 2.36 16.56
CA ASP A 75 10.68 2.14 15.98
C ASP A 75 11.13 3.31 15.09
N LEU A 76 10.21 3.89 14.32
CA LEU A 76 10.48 5.11 13.55
C LEU A 76 10.86 6.29 14.46
N ILE A 77 10.09 6.53 15.54
CA ILE A 77 10.39 7.61 16.50
C ILE A 77 11.74 7.39 17.17
N MET A 78 12.05 6.15 17.55
CA MET A 78 13.36 5.78 18.12
C MET A 78 14.49 6.04 17.12
N ALA A 79 14.30 5.68 15.85
CA ALA A 79 15.27 5.98 14.79
C ALA A 79 15.48 7.49 14.64
N MET A 80 14.40 8.28 14.57
CA MET A 80 14.48 9.74 14.43
C MET A 80 15.19 10.39 15.61
N LYS A 81 14.93 9.94 16.85
CA LYS A 81 15.63 10.42 18.05
C LYS A 81 17.11 10.03 18.02
N GLY A 82 17.42 8.77 17.73
CA GLY A 82 18.79 8.26 17.66
C GLY A 82 19.64 8.97 16.62
N ILE A 83 19.09 9.23 15.42
CA ILE A 83 19.79 10.00 14.37
C ILE A 83 20.14 11.40 14.87
N LYS A 84 19.18 12.11 15.51
CA LYS A 84 19.41 13.46 16.06
C LYS A 84 20.47 13.47 17.16
N SER A 85 20.51 12.44 18.01
CA SER A 85 21.49 12.31 19.09
C SER A 85 22.78 11.58 18.69
N LYS A 86 22.92 11.17 17.42
CA LYS A 86 24.01 10.31 16.92
C LYS A 86 24.15 8.98 17.69
N ASP A 87 23.05 8.47 18.25
CA ASP A 87 22.98 7.17 18.90
C ASP A 87 22.40 6.13 17.93
N ILE A 88 23.14 5.04 17.70
CA ILE A 88 22.76 3.94 16.80
C ILE A 88 22.25 2.69 17.54
N SER A 89 22.12 2.75 18.87
CA SER A 89 21.67 1.63 19.72
C SER A 89 20.30 1.06 19.31
N PHE A 90 19.45 1.88 18.68
CA PHE A 90 18.11 1.51 18.21
C PHE A 90 18.10 0.47 17.07
N ILE A 91 19.18 0.36 16.28
CA ILE A 91 19.22 -0.47 15.05
C ILE A 91 18.89 -1.93 15.34
N GLY A 92 19.43 -2.49 16.43
CA GLY A 92 19.15 -3.88 16.82
C GLY A 92 17.68 -4.10 17.20
N GLY A 93 17.05 -3.10 17.79
CA GLY A 93 15.61 -3.10 18.11
C GLY A 93 14.75 -3.15 16.84
N ILE A 94 15.04 -2.26 15.88
CA ILE A 94 14.33 -2.21 14.60
C ILE A 94 14.41 -3.55 13.87
N LYS A 95 15.60 -4.17 13.81
CA LYS A 95 15.76 -5.48 13.16
C LYS A 95 14.84 -6.53 13.79
N ARG A 96 14.82 -6.62 15.13
CA ARG A 96 13.96 -7.57 15.85
C ARG A 96 12.48 -7.30 15.58
N SER A 97 12.05 -6.04 15.64
CA SER A 97 10.67 -5.68 15.37
C SER A 97 10.27 -6.02 13.94
N LYS A 98 11.12 -5.71 12.95
CA LYS A 98 10.92 -6.07 11.55
C LYS A 98 10.71 -7.57 11.38
N ASP A 99 11.55 -8.41 11.99
CA ASP A 99 11.42 -9.87 11.87
C ASP A 99 10.06 -10.36 12.40
N VAL A 100 9.56 -9.75 13.48
CA VAL A 100 8.23 -10.05 14.04
C VAL A 100 7.11 -9.52 13.14
N ILE A 101 7.22 -8.29 12.66
CA ILE A 101 6.24 -7.66 11.76
C ILE A 101 6.12 -8.46 10.46
N ASP A 102 7.24 -8.81 9.83
CA ASP A 102 7.28 -9.61 8.60
C ASP A 102 6.62 -10.98 8.79
N TYR A 103 6.97 -11.66 9.89
CA TYR A 103 6.39 -12.95 10.21
C TYR A 103 4.87 -12.87 10.43
N ALA A 104 4.42 -11.87 11.19
CA ALA A 104 3.02 -11.64 11.48
C ALA A 104 2.22 -11.28 10.23
N LEU A 105 2.66 -10.27 9.47
CA LEU A 105 2.00 -9.84 8.24
C LEU A 105 1.94 -10.98 7.22
N LYS A 106 3.00 -11.78 7.05
CA LYS A 106 2.98 -12.94 6.14
C LYS A 106 1.92 -13.98 6.53
N ILE A 107 1.72 -14.22 7.83
CA ILE A 107 0.70 -15.15 8.32
C ILE A 107 -0.70 -14.56 8.12
N ILE A 108 -0.88 -13.27 8.41
CA ILE A 108 -2.15 -12.57 8.19
C ILE A 108 -2.51 -12.59 6.70
N VAL A 109 -1.56 -12.31 5.79
CA VAL A 109 -1.78 -12.38 4.34
C VAL A 109 -2.23 -13.79 3.94
N LYS A 110 -1.56 -14.85 4.40
CA LYS A 110 -1.97 -16.24 4.13
C LYS A 110 -3.39 -16.53 4.60
N LEU A 111 -3.76 -15.99 5.75
CA LEU A 111 -5.08 -16.18 6.35
C LEU A 111 -6.15 -15.44 5.53
N LEU A 112 -5.98 -14.13 5.33
CA LEU A 112 -6.89 -13.31 4.55
C LEU A 112 -7.07 -13.84 3.12
N TYR A 113 -6.01 -14.36 2.50
CA TYR A 113 -6.08 -14.95 1.16
C TYR A 113 -6.97 -16.21 1.10
N LYS A 114 -7.10 -16.95 2.21
CA LYS A 114 -7.97 -18.14 2.29
C LYS A 114 -9.43 -17.81 2.56
N LEU A 115 -9.71 -16.72 3.28
CA LEU A 115 -11.08 -16.31 3.61
C LEU A 115 -11.86 -15.88 2.35
N ASP A 116 -13.16 -16.10 2.36
CA ASP A 116 -14.06 -15.50 1.38
C ASP A 116 -14.39 -14.03 1.74
N GLU A 117 -15.04 -13.34 0.81
CA GLU A 117 -15.34 -11.90 0.94
C GLU A 117 -16.39 -11.62 2.01
N GLU A 118 -17.33 -12.53 2.24
CA GLU A 118 -18.38 -12.40 3.24
C GLU A 118 -17.81 -12.49 4.67
N GLN A 119 -16.90 -13.44 4.90
CA GLN A 119 -16.15 -13.58 6.14
C GLN A 119 -15.34 -12.32 6.45
N ILE A 120 -14.64 -11.75 5.46
CA ILE A 120 -13.85 -10.53 5.68
C ILE A 120 -14.80 -9.35 5.95
N THR A 121 -15.83 -9.17 5.14
CA THR A 121 -16.74 -8.02 5.26
C THR A 121 -17.46 -8.04 6.61
N SER A 122 -18.04 -9.18 7.01
CA SER A 122 -18.75 -9.32 8.29
C SER A 122 -17.88 -8.98 9.51
N HIS A 123 -16.59 -9.35 9.50
CA HIS A 123 -15.69 -9.09 10.64
C HIS A 123 -15.06 -7.69 10.65
N TYR A 124 -14.87 -7.05 9.49
CA TYR A 124 -14.13 -5.77 9.40
C TYR A 124 -14.99 -4.55 9.06
N THR A 125 -16.27 -4.69 8.69
CA THR A 125 -17.13 -3.53 8.31
C THR A 125 -17.19 -2.45 9.40
N ASN A 126 -17.22 -2.85 10.66
CA ASN A 126 -17.28 -1.91 11.81
C ASN A 126 -15.92 -1.72 12.49
N LYS A 127 -14.82 -2.15 11.86
CA LYS A 127 -13.46 -2.02 12.37
C LYS A 127 -12.70 -1.05 11.50
N PHE A 128 -11.76 -0.32 12.11
CA PHE A 128 -10.98 0.70 11.42
C PHE A 128 -11.87 1.75 10.74
N ILE A 129 -12.99 2.16 11.34
CA ILE A 129 -13.86 3.19 10.72
C ILE A 129 -13.29 4.61 10.85
N ASP A 130 -12.35 4.79 11.79
CA ASP A 130 -11.77 6.08 12.10
C ASP A 130 -10.86 6.58 10.95
N ASN A 131 -10.83 7.89 10.74
CA ASN A 131 -9.93 8.55 9.79
C ASN A 131 -8.57 8.87 10.44
N ASP A 132 -7.92 7.82 10.96
CA ASP A 132 -6.59 7.89 11.55
C ASP A 132 -5.59 7.03 10.77
N SER A 133 -4.29 7.29 10.95
CA SER A 133 -3.23 6.63 10.19
C SER A 133 -3.13 5.11 10.41
N ILE A 134 -3.50 4.58 11.58
CA ILE A 134 -3.49 3.14 11.87
C ILE A 134 -4.67 2.48 11.18
N SER A 135 -5.87 3.05 11.31
CA SER A 135 -7.05 2.56 10.61
C SER A 135 -6.86 2.56 9.10
N HIS A 136 -6.37 3.68 8.55
CA HIS A 136 -6.06 3.82 7.12
C HIS A 136 -5.06 2.77 6.62
N THR A 137 -3.87 2.67 7.23
CA THR A 137 -2.85 1.68 6.80
C THR A 137 -3.33 0.24 6.95
N SER A 138 -4.18 -0.05 7.94
CA SER A 138 -4.77 -1.37 8.15
C SER A 138 -5.84 -1.71 7.09
N ARG A 139 -6.73 -0.76 6.75
CA ARG A 139 -7.71 -0.93 5.66
C ARG A 139 -7.03 -1.12 4.32
N VAL A 140 -6.06 -0.27 3.98
CA VAL A 140 -5.29 -0.35 2.74
C VAL A 140 -4.54 -1.69 2.63
N PHE A 141 -3.97 -2.19 3.75
CA PHE A 141 -3.38 -3.54 3.81
C PHE A 141 -4.41 -4.64 3.50
N ILE A 142 -5.58 -4.64 4.16
CA ILE A 142 -6.62 -5.66 3.97
C ILE A 142 -7.16 -5.62 2.53
N ILE A 143 -7.51 -4.42 2.03
CA ILE A 143 -8.01 -4.21 0.67
C ILE A 143 -6.97 -4.68 -0.36
N THR A 144 -5.68 -4.44 -0.12
CA THR A 144 -4.60 -4.93 -0.99
C THR A 144 -4.60 -6.46 -1.10
N VAL A 145 -4.74 -7.19 0.00
CA VAL A 145 -4.76 -8.67 -0.05
C VAL A 145 -5.97 -9.17 -0.82
N ARG A 146 -7.16 -8.60 -0.57
CA ARG A 146 -8.42 -8.94 -1.26
C ARG A 146 -8.34 -8.66 -2.75
N PHE A 147 -7.94 -7.43 -3.10
CA PHE A 147 -7.82 -7.01 -4.49
C PHE A 147 -6.81 -7.86 -5.25
N MET A 148 -5.66 -8.20 -4.65
CA MET A 148 -4.68 -9.03 -5.35
C MET A 148 -5.17 -10.49 -5.56
N LYS A 149 -5.97 -11.03 -4.64
CA LYS A 149 -6.68 -12.30 -4.85
C LYS A 149 -7.67 -12.19 -6.02
N TYR A 150 -8.49 -11.13 -6.03
CA TYR A 150 -9.44 -10.87 -7.11
C TYR A 150 -8.76 -10.69 -8.48
N TYR A 151 -7.68 -9.89 -8.53
CA TYR A 151 -6.87 -9.67 -9.72
C TYR A 151 -6.34 -10.99 -10.28
N ASN A 152 -5.73 -11.84 -9.45
CA ASN A 152 -5.24 -13.15 -9.89
C ASN A 152 -6.37 -14.04 -10.42
N ASN A 153 -7.53 -14.05 -9.76
CA ASN A 153 -8.70 -14.78 -10.25
C ASN A 153 -9.19 -14.24 -11.60
N SER A 154 -9.16 -12.92 -11.80
CA SER A 154 -9.52 -12.29 -13.08
C SER A 154 -8.54 -12.64 -14.20
N ILE A 155 -7.23 -12.67 -13.91
CA ILE A 155 -6.20 -13.12 -14.86
C ILE A 155 -6.48 -14.57 -15.28
N ASN A 156 -6.73 -15.46 -14.32
CA ASN A 156 -7.06 -16.86 -14.58
C ASN A 156 -8.37 -17.04 -15.35
N ASN A 157 -9.31 -16.11 -15.19
CA ASN A 157 -10.59 -16.07 -15.91
C ASN A 157 -10.50 -15.29 -17.24
N ASN A 158 -9.31 -15.23 -17.87
CA ASN A 158 -9.07 -14.69 -19.21
C ASN A 158 -9.30 -13.17 -19.39
N ILE A 159 -9.32 -12.36 -18.34
CA ILE A 159 -9.51 -10.90 -18.45
C ILE A 159 -8.47 -10.24 -19.38
N VAL A 160 -7.26 -10.80 -19.46
CA VAL A 160 -6.17 -10.31 -20.32
C VAL A 160 -6.57 -10.37 -21.81
N SER A 161 -7.26 -11.43 -22.22
CA SER A 161 -7.74 -11.58 -23.60
C SER A 161 -8.74 -10.48 -23.96
N ASP A 162 -9.66 -10.18 -23.05
CA ASP A 162 -10.68 -9.16 -23.24
C ASP A 162 -10.08 -7.75 -23.24
N ILE A 163 -9.13 -7.48 -22.35
CA ILE A 163 -8.35 -6.24 -22.35
C ILE A 163 -7.61 -6.08 -23.68
N ARG A 164 -6.92 -7.11 -24.19
CA ARG A 164 -6.22 -7.07 -25.48
C ARG A 164 -7.15 -6.73 -26.64
N LYS A 165 -8.31 -7.40 -26.74
CA LYS A 165 -9.31 -7.14 -27.78
C LYS A 165 -9.81 -5.70 -27.78
N LYS A 166 -10.02 -5.13 -26.59
CA LYS A 166 -10.55 -3.77 -26.40
C LYS A 166 -9.46 -2.68 -26.37
N PHE A 167 -8.19 -3.06 -26.26
CA PHE A 167 -7.09 -2.16 -25.91
C PHE A 167 -6.99 -0.91 -26.79
N LYS A 168 -6.99 -1.10 -28.11
CA LYS A 168 -6.86 0.01 -29.05
C LYS A 168 -7.99 1.02 -28.90
N LYS A 169 -9.23 0.54 -28.73
CA LYS A 169 -10.43 1.37 -28.64
C LYS A 169 -10.59 2.04 -27.27
N ARG A 170 -10.34 1.30 -26.19
CA ARG A 170 -10.64 1.72 -24.81
C ARG A 170 -9.44 2.36 -24.11
N TYR A 171 -8.25 1.76 -24.20
CA TYR A 171 -7.13 2.12 -23.33
C TYR A 171 -6.04 2.96 -24.00
N SER A 172 -5.86 2.82 -25.33
CA SER A 172 -4.71 3.42 -26.00
C SER A 172 -4.62 4.94 -25.86
N ASN A 173 -5.76 5.63 -25.76
CA ASN A 173 -5.79 7.09 -25.64
C ASN A 173 -5.27 7.56 -24.27
N TYR A 174 -5.66 6.88 -23.19
CA TYR A 174 -5.16 7.18 -21.85
C TYR A 174 -3.63 7.12 -21.79
N TYR A 175 -3.06 6.05 -22.34
CA TYR A 175 -1.60 5.88 -22.33
C TYR A 175 -0.85 6.84 -23.25
N LYS A 176 -1.47 7.34 -24.33
CA LYS A 176 -0.89 8.45 -25.11
C LYS A 176 -0.77 9.72 -24.27
N ASN A 177 -1.76 10.02 -23.43
CA ASN A 177 -1.72 11.16 -22.52
C ASN A 177 -0.60 11.02 -21.48
N VAL A 178 -0.39 9.79 -20.94
CA VAL A 178 0.74 9.49 -20.07
C VAL A 178 2.07 9.73 -20.79
N LEU A 179 2.26 9.19 -21.99
CA LEU A 179 3.51 9.41 -22.75
C LEU A 179 3.78 10.90 -23.02
N ARG A 180 2.73 11.67 -23.34
CA ARG A 180 2.83 13.12 -23.55
C ARG A 180 3.33 13.84 -22.30
N LYS A 181 2.87 13.44 -21.10
CA LYS A 181 3.33 14.02 -19.82
C LYS A 181 4.84 13.84 -19.62
N PHE A 182 5.40 12.76 -20.14
CA PHE A 182 6.83 12.44 -20.09
C PHE A 182 7.60 12.85 -21.37
N ASN A 183 6.98 13.59 -22.30
CA ASN A 183 7.58 13.95 -23.59
C ASN A 183 8.10 12.74 -24.41
N ILE A 184 7.49 11.56 -24.24
CA ILE A 184 7.88 10.33 -24.94
C ILE A 184 7.11 10.20 -26.25
N SER A 185 7.82 10.25 -27.39
CA SER A 185 7.24 10.00 -28.70
C SER A 185 7.23 8.50 -29.01
N LYS A 186 6.16 7.79 -28.60
CA LYS A 186 5.99 6.35 -28.86
C LYS A 186 4.56 6.02 -29.28
N LYS A 187 4.41 5.13 -30.27
CA LYS A 187 3.11 4.63 -30.72
C LYS A 187 2.58 3.51 -29.82
N ILE A 188 1.42 3.74 -29.19
CA ILE A 188 0.71 2.75 -28.37
C ILE A 188 -0.46 2.15 -29.17
N THR A 189 -0.35 0.86 -29.54
CA THR A 189 -1.40 0.13 -30.29
C THR A 189 -1.88 -1.15 -29.62
N ARG A 190 -1.08 -1.73 -28.72
CA ARG A 190 -1.38 -2.97 -27.99
C ARG A 190 -0.91 -2.89 -26.55
N LEU A 191 -1.45 -3.77 -25.70
CA LEU A 191 -1.16 -3.86 -24.26
C LEU A 191 0.34 -3.93 -23.97
N GLU A 192 1.08 -4.71 -24.75
CA GLU A 192 2.51 -4.96 -24.55
C GLU A 192 3.39 -3.76 -24.89
N HIS A 193 2.84 -2.69 -25.48
CA HIS A 193 3.56 -1.42 -25.62
C HIS A 193 3.56 -0.61 -24.33
N VAL A 194 2.64 -0.92 -23.41
CA VAL A 194 2.44 -0.26 -22.12
C VAL A 194 3.02 -1.12 -21.01
N TYR A 195 2.53 -2.36 -20.88
CA TYR A 195 2.98 -3.33 -19.88
C TYR A 195 4.10 -4.17 -20.46
N LYS A 196 5.28 -4.15 -19.84
CA LYS A 196 6.38 -5.05 -20.22
C LYS A 196 5.91 -6.50 -20.08
N ASN A 197 5.91 -7.23 -21.19
CA ASN A 197 5.42 -8.61 -21.31
C ASN A 197 3.90 -8.82 -21.08
N GLY A 198 3.11 -7.73 -21.05
CA GLY A 198 1.66 -7.79 -20.80
C GLY A 198 1.29 -7.95 -19.31
N LEU A 199 0.02 -8.23 -19.05
CA LEU A 199 -0.48 -8.54 -17.70
C LEU A 199 -0.22 -10.01 -17.37
N ARG A 200 0.10 -10.28 -16.10
CA ARG A 200 0.32 -11.63 -15.57
C ARG A 200 -0.27 -11.78 -14.17
N ASP A 201 -0.34 -13.02 -13.72
CA ASP A 201 -0.58 -13.36 -12.33
C ASP A 201 0.55 -12.84 -11.42
N ILE A 202 0.20 -12.52 -10.19
CA ILE A 202 1.14 -12.14 -9.13
C ILE A 202 1.40 -13.37 -8.27
N LEU A 203 2.68 -13.76 -8.17
CA LEU A 203 3.09 -14.86 -7.32
C LEU A 203 2.79 -14.55 -5.86
N PHE A 204 2.51 -15.57 -5.04
CA PHE A 204 2.14 -15.36 -3.65
C PHE A 204 3.17 -14.55 -2.85
N ASN A 205 4.48 -14.75 -3.09
CA ASN A 205 5.52 -13.95 -2.44
C ASN A 205 5.53 -12.48 -2.89
N GLU A 206 5.17 -12.20 -4.14
CA GLU A 206 5.02 -10.84 -4.64
C GLU A 206 3.82 -10.16 -3.98
N LEU A 207 2.68 -10.87 -3.89
CA LEU A 207 1.50 -10.40 -3.16
C LEU A 207 1.84 -10.05 -1.71
N VAL A 208 2.60 -10.91 -1.01
CA VAL A 208 3.08 -10.63 0.34
C VAL A 208 3.90 -9.35 0.38
N ASN A 209 4.80 -9.10 -0.57
CA ASN A 209 5.57 -7.86 -0.64
C ASN A 209 4.69 -6.63 -0.90
N ILE A 210 3.70 -6.73 -1.80
CA ILE A 210 2.74 -5.65 -2.07
C ILE A 210 1.94 -5.33 -0.79
N ALA A 211 1.44 -6.36 -0.09
CA ALA A 211 0.71 -6.19 1.16
C ALA A 211 1.59 -5.58 2.26
N ILE A 212 2.82 -6.06 2.45
CA ILE A 212 3.76 -5.43 3.40
C ILE A 212 4.00 -3.96 3.03
N SER A 213 4.14 -3.64 1.74
CA SER A 213 4.24 -2.25 1.29
C SER A 213 3.02 -1.41 1.67
N ALA A 214 1.81 -1.95 1.49
CA ALA A 214 0.55 -1.33 1.88
C ALA A 214 0.48 -1.06 3.39
N PHE A 215 1.01 -1.94 4.24
CA PHE A 215 1.09 -1.69 5.69
C PHE A 215 2.05 -0.52 6.02
N TRP A 216 3.18 -0.41 5.33
CA TRP A 216 4.23 0.57 5.64
C TRP A 216 4.08 1.93 4.96
N HIS A 217 3.21 2.06 3.95
CA HIS A 217 3.25 3.17 3.00
C HIS A 217 3.18 4.57 3.64
N ASP A 218 2.38 4.68 4.71
CA ASP A 218 2.12 5.91 5.45
C ASP A 218 2.66 5.90 6.88
N ILE A 219 3.63 5.04 7.18
CA ILE A 219 4.14 4.87 8.55
C ILE A 219 4.73 6.16 9.14
N SER A 220 5.24 7.06 8.30
CA SER A 220 5.85 8.32 8.75
C SER A 220 4.84 9.43 9.04
N ASN A 221 3.56 9.19 8.76
CA ASN A 221 2.47 10.06 9.15
C ASN A 221 2.12 9.86 10.64
N LEU A 222 2.89 10.52 11.51
CA LEU A 222 2.77 10.41 12.98
C LEU A 222 1.68 11.32 13.58
N SER A 223 1.15 12.28 12.81
CA SER A 223 0.01 13.12 13.19
C SER A 223 -0.66 13.65 11.92
N ASN A 224 -1.99 13.84 11.94
CA ASN A 224 -2.80 14.33 10.80
C ASN A 224 -2.36 15.68 10.17
N ASN A 225 -1.32 16.34 10.72
CA ASN A 225 -0.83 17.67 10.32
C ASN A 225 0.62 17.73 9.79
N TYR A 226 1.34 16.62 9.55
CA TYR A 226 2.69 16.73 8.98
C TYR A 226 2.65 16.87 7.45
N ASN A 227 3.40 17.86 6.94
CA ASN A 227 3.61 18.16 5.51
C ASN A 227 3.60 16.89 4.65
N LYS A 228 2.49 16.69 3.94
CA LYS A 228 2.24 15.53 3.06
C LYS A 228 3.30 15.42 1.95
N ASP A 229 3.93 16.55 1.60
CA ASP A 229 4.81 16.69 0.44
C ASP A 229 6.06 15.82 0.44
N TYR A 230 6.44 15.23 1.58
CA TYR A 230 7.64 14.38 1.69
C TYR A 230 7.42 13.04 2.40
N ASN A 231 6.17 12.68 2.72
CA ASN A 231 5.89 11.46 3.49
C ASN A 231 6.41 10.21 2.78
N THR A 232 6.10 10.06 1.49
CA THR A 232 6.54 8.94 0.64
C THR A 232 8.06 8.78 0.59
N SER A 233 8.79 9.89 0.45
CA SER A 233 10.27 9.90 0.46
C SER A 233 10.84 9.51 1.83
N LYS A 234 10.26 10.01 2.93
CA LYS A 234 10.68 9.65 4.29
C LYS A 234 10.44 8.17 4.57
N CYS A 235 9.27 7.65 4.21
CA CYS A 235 8.95 6.22 4.32
C CYS A 235 9.93 5.39 3.50
N TYR A 236 10.18 5.75 2.23
CA TYR A 236 11.17 5.09 1.39
C TYR A 236 12.55 5.00 2.05
N SER A 237 13.09 6.15 2.48
CA SER A 237 14.41 6.20 3.12
C SER A 237 14.45 5.42 4.43
N TYR A 238 13.40 5.50 5.24
CA TYR A 238 13.30 4.74 6.48
C TYR A 238 13.36 3.22 6.23
N LEU A 239 12.50 2.74 5.33
CA LEU A 239 12.40 1.32 4.99
C LEU A 239 13.68 0.80 4.33
N LYS A 240 14.29 1.61 3.46
CA LYS A 240 15.49 1.22 2.73
C LYS A 240 16.74 1.18 3.61
N HIS A 241 16.94 2.18 4.46
CA HIS A 241 18.23 2.37 5.15
C HIS A 241 18.23 1.88 6.60
N PHE A 242 17.09 1.96 7.30
CA PHE A 242 17.02 1.59 8.73
C PHE A 242 16.38 0.22 8.91
N VAL A 243 15.21 0.00 8.30
CA VAL A 243 14.53 -1.31 8.34
C VAL A 243 15.22 -2.32 7.40
N LYS A 244 15.87 -1.84 6.33
CA LYS A 244 16.59 -2.67 5.34
C LYS A 244 15.68 -3.64 4.57
N TYR A 245 14.52 -3.16 4.12
CA TYR A 245 13.70 -3.90 3.17
C TYR A 245 14.33 -3.98 1.77
N ASN A 246 13.90 -4.97 1.00
CA ASN A 246 14.23 -5.09 -0.43
C ASN A 246 13.59 -3.96 -1.25
N TYR A 247 13.95 -3.88 -2.53
CA TYR A 247 13.38 -2.87 -3.42
C TYR A 247 11.92 -3.12 -3.76
N ASP A 248 11.44 -4.37 -3.83
CA ASP A 248 10.02 -4.64 -4.04
C ASP A 248 9.14 -3.93 -3.01
N ILE A 249 9.54 -3.92 -1.73
CA ILE A 249 8.79 -3.27 -0.66
C ILE A 249 9.09 -1.78 -0.59
N SER A 250 10.37 -1.42 -0.44
CA SER A 250 10.74 -0.02 -0.22
C SER A 250 10.36 0.86 -1.41
N LEU A 251 10.63 0.41 -2.65
CA LEU A 251 10.32 1.20 -3.84
C LEU A 251 8.81 1.30 -4.09
N THR A 252 8.02 0.26 -3.82
CA THR A 252 6.54 0.36 -3.87
C THR A 252 6.05 1.49 -2.98
N VAL A 253 6.54 1.55 -1.74
CA VAL A 253 6.25 2.65 -0.81
C VAL A 253 6.79 3.98 -1.32
N GLY A 254 7.97 4.03 -1.93
CA GLY A 254 8.53 5.27 -2.48
C GLY A 254 7.77 5.85 -3.69
N LEU A 255 6.96 5.03 -4.37
CA LEU A 255 6.35 5.36 -5.65
C LEU A 255 4.81 5.45 -5.63
N HIS A 256 4.15 5.18 -4.50
CA HIS A 256 2.68 5.11 -4.46
C HIS A 256 1.96 6.46 -4.65
N ASN A 257 2.70 7.58 -4.57
CA ASN A 257 2.19 8.94 -4.83
C ASN A 257 2.84 9.55 -6.08
N GLU A 258 3.17 8.76 -7.10
CA GLU A 258 3.73 9.28 -8.35
C GLU A 258 2.67 9.82 -9.30
N TYR A 259 1.50 9.18 -9.35
CA TYR A 259 0.37 9.57 -10.20
C TYR A 259 0.77 9.89 -11.63
N TYR A 260 1.63 9.08 -12.25
CA TYR A 260 2.16 9.31 -13.61
C TYR A 260 2.81 10.71 -13.79
N GLY A 261 3.57 11.16 -12.78
CA GLY A 261 4.29 12.42 -12.80
C GLY A 261 3.44 13.64 -12.41
N TYR A 262 2.24 13.42 -11.87
CA TYR A 262 1.41 14.46 -11.24
C TYR A 262 1.56 14.51 -9.72
N GLY A 263 2.23 13.52 -9.12
CA GLY A 263 2.47 13.45 -7.69
C GLY A 263 3.88 13.84 -7.26
N ASN A 264 4.27 13.41 -6.06
CA ASN A 264 5.48 13.83 -5.34
C ASN A 264 6.32 12.65 -4.80
N GLY A 265 6.23 11.49 -5.44
CA GLY A 265 7.08 10.34 -5.11
C GLY A 265 8.56 10.52 -5.51
N VAL A 266 9.35 9.46 -5.33
CA VAL A 266 10.82 9.49 -5.57
C VAL A 266 11.25 9.41 -7.04
N PHE A 267 10.41 8.89 -7.94
CA PHE A 267 10.75 8.68 -9.36
C PHE A 267 10.83 9.99 -10.13
N LEU A 268 9.86 10.90 -10.01
CA LEU A 268 9.84 12.11 -10.84
C LEU A 268 11.11 12.96 -10.68
N ASN A 269 11.63 13.05 -9.46
CA ASN A 269 12.89 13.74 -9.17
C ASN A 269 14.08 13.09 -9.88
N TYR A 270 14.15 11.76 -9.86
CA TYR A 270 15.22 11.01 -10.52
C TYR A 270 15.11 11.10 -12.05
N TYR A 271 13.90 10.95 -12.59
CA TYR A 271 13.62 11.07 -14.01
C TYR A 271 14.00 12.45 -14.57
N ASN A 272 13.59 13.53 -13.91
CA ASN A 272 13.91 14.90 -14.33
C ASN A 272 15.42 15.16 -14.34
N THR A 273 16.15 14.59 -13.37
CA THR A 273 17.62 14.70 -13.32
C THR A 273 18.27 14.08 -14.56
N ILE A 274 17.81 12.90 -14.99
CA ILE A 274 18.36 12.19 -16.14
C ILE A 274 18.00 12.89 -17.45
N ILE A 275 16.74 13.29 -17.65
CA ILE A 275 16.33 13.97 -18.90
C ILE A 275 17.06 15.29 -19.12
N ASN A 276 17.33 16.04 -18.05
CA ASN A 276 18.12 17.27 -18.14
C ASN A 276 19.56 17.01 -18.61
N SER A 277 20.10 15.80 -18.38
CA SER A 277 21.44 15.39 -18.82
C SER A 277 21.46 14.65 -20.16
N ASN A 278 20.34 14.02 -20.55
CA ASN A 278 20.18 13.26 -21.78
C ASN A 278 18.76 13.43 -22.33
N THR A 279 18.60 14.39 -23.23
CA THR A 279 17.30 14.76 -23.81
C THR A 279 16.69 13.69 -24.72
N LEU A 280 17.46 12.68 -25.12
CA LEU A 280 16.99 11.55 -25.93
C LEU A 280 16.54 10.35 -25.09
N PHE A 281 16.64 10.43 -23.76
CA PHE A 281 16.24 9.35 -22.88
C PHE A 281 14.72 9.13 -22.91
N ALA A 282 14.29 7.92 -23.27
CA ALA A 282 12.88 7.55 -23.30
C ALA A 282 12.67 6.13 -22.72
N PRO A 283 11.87 5.99 -21.64
CA PRO A 283 11.45 4.69 -21.13
C PRO A 283 10.80 3.82 -22.21
N ASN A 284 11.14 2.53 -22.23
CA ASN A 284 10.58 1.58 -23.19
C ASN A 284 9.15 1.17 -22.83
N TYR A 285 8.75 1.22 -21.56
CA TYR A 285 7.45 0.77 -21.09
C TYR A 285 6.82 1.79 -20.14
N ILE A 286 5.50 1.76 -19.99
CA ILE A 286 4.81 2.59 -19.00
C ILE A 286 4.76 1.86 -17.66
N ILE A 287 4.48 0.56 -17.67
CA ILE A 287 4.44 -0.28 -16.47
C ILE A 287 5.38 -1.48 -16.63
N SER A 288 6.12 -1.78 -15.56
CA SER A 288 6.81 -3.06 -15.37
C SER A 288 6.45 -3.72 -14.05
N PHE A 289 6.52 -5.05 -14.02
CA PHE A 289 6.44 -5.85 -12.80
C PHE A 289 7.81 -6.08 -12.15
N ASP A 290 8.91 -5.61 -12.74
CA ASP A 290 10.26 -5.67 -12.17
C ASP A 290 10.69 -4.27 -11.71
N TYR A 291 11.02 -4.14 -10.43
CA TYR A 291 11.44 -2.86 -9.85
C TYR A 291 12.71 -2.32 -10.53
N ASN A 292 13.57 -3.20 -11.06
CA ASN A 292 14.79 -2.79 -11.75
C ASN A 292 14.50 -1.96 -13.00
N ASP A 293 13.39 -2.21 -13.68
CA ASP A 293 13.02 -1.40 -14.84
C ASP A 293 12.68 0.03 -14.43
N THR A 294 12.12 0.25 -13.24
CA THR A 294 11.82 1.60 -12.76
C THR A 294 13.09 2.28 -12.24
N LEU A 295 13.95 1.57 -11.50
CA LEU A 295 15.25 2.10 -11.05
C LEU A 295 16.17 2.49 -12.21
N LYS A 296 16.13 1.74 -13.30
CA LYS A 296 16.90 2.02 -14.53
C LYS A 296 16.15 2.93 -15.51
N LEU A 297 14.97 3.44 -15.12
CA LEU A 297 14.09 4.26 -15.95
C LEU A 297 13.69 3.62 -17.29
N ASN A 298 13.80 2.29 -17.41
CA ASN A 298 13.28 1.52 -18.54
C ASN A 298 11.75 1.47 -18.54
N SER A 299 11.13 1.71 -17.38
CA SER A 299 9.69 1.91 -17.24
C SER A 299 9.36 3.16 -16.43
N VAL A 300 8.25 3.81 -16.79
CA VAL A 300 7.72 5.00 -16.09
C VAL A 300 7.18 4.66 -14.70
N SER A 301 6.73 3.42 -14.48
CA SER A 301 6.10 3.04 -13.23
C SER A 301 6.24 1.55 -12.93
N TYR A 302 6.02 1.22 -11.65
CA TYR A 302 6.12 -0.12 -11.11
C TYR A 302 4.72 -0.63 -10.76
N PHE A 303 4.36 -1.82 -11.25
CA PHE A 303 3.00 -2.36 -11.10
C PHE A 303 2.52 -2.39 -9.63
N PRO A 304 3.29 -2.91 -8.65
CA PRO A 304 2.93 -2.82 -7.23
C PRO A 304 2.60 -1.42 -6.72
N SER A 305 3.34 -0.39 -7.15
CA SER A 305 3.07 0.98 -6.69
C SER A 305 1.79 1.53 -7.29
N LYS A 306 1.45 1.14 -8.52
CA LYS A 306 0.19 1.52 -9.17
C LYS A 306 -1.04 0.86 -8.57
N VAL A 307 -0.91 -0.38 -8.12
CA VAL A 307 -1.94 -1.02 -7.29
C VAL A 307 -2.15 -0.24 -6.00
N LEU A 308 -1.07 0.06 -5.28
CA LEU A 308 -1.14 0.78 -4.00
C LEU A 308 -1.69 2.20 -4.16
N GLU A 309 -1.31 2.91 -5.22
CA GLU A 309 -1.79 4.27 -5.57
C GLU A 309 -3.32 4.34 -5.66
N ILE A 310 -3.94 3.35 -6.33
CA ILE A 310 -5.40 3.29 -6.51
C ILE A 310 -6.10 2.94 -5.19
N ILE A 311 -5.59 1.95 -4.45
CA ILE A 311 -6.18 1.52 -3.19
C ILE A 311 -6.08 2.62 -2.12
N ASP A 312 -4.92 3.26 -2.02
CA ASP A 312 -4.69 4.39 -1.10
C ASP A 312 -5.65 5.54 -1.41
N LEU A 313 -5.75 5.93 -2.69
CA LEU A 313 -6.64 6.99 -3.13
C LEU A 313 -8.11 6.67 -2.81
N PHE A 314 -8.56 5.45 -3.12
CA PHE A 314 -9.91 5.00 -2.83
C PHE A 314 -10.21 5.06 -1.33
N ASP A 315 -9.34 4.51 -0.48
CA ASP A 315 -9.54 4.53 0.97
C ASP A 315 -9.62 5.97 1.51
N ARG A 316 -8.74 6.86 1.06
CA ARG A 316 -8.75 8.27 1.48
C ARG A 316 -10.05 8.97 1.09
N ILE A 317 -10.59 8.74 -0.09
CA ILE A 317 -11.85 9.35 -0.53
C ILE A 317 -13.00 8.82 0.32
N THR A 318 -13.12 7.50 0.44
CA THR A 318 -14.19 6.82 1.18
C THR A 318 -14.27 7.26 2.64
N TYR A 319 -13.12 7.51 3.29
CA TYR A 319 -13.05 7.87 4.71
C TYR A 319 -12.69 9.34 5.00
N SER A 320 -12.64 10.21 3.97
CA SER A 320 -12.15 11.60 4.08
C SER A 320 -12.90 12.50 5.07
N ASN A 321 -14.21 12.33 5.26
CA ASN A 321 -15.07 13.32 5.93
C ASN A 321 -15.81 12.85 7.19
N ASN A 322 -15.35 11.78 7.87
CA ASN A 322 -16.09 11.13 8.99
C ASN A 322 -17.51 10.64 8.61
N SER A 323 -17.92 10.81 7.36
CA SER A 323 -19.07 10.20 6.72
C SER A 323 -18.53 9.35 5.58
N SER A 324 -18.78 8.03 5.62
CA SER A 324 -18.38 7.13 4.55
C SER A 324 -19.06 7.57 3.25
N VAL A 325 -18.27 7.96 2.24
CA VAL A 325 -18.77 8.14 0.87
C VAL A 325 -19.10 6.75 0.32
N ASN A 326 -20.20 6.61 -0.43
CA ASN A 326 -20.51 5.33 -1.06
C ASN A 326 -19.38 4.95 -2.05
N ASN A 327 -19.11 3.66 -2.19
CA ASN A 327 -18.10 3.12 -3.09
C ASN A 327 -18.27 3.66 -4.52
N ASP A 328 -19.49 3.72 -5.03
CA ASP A 328 -19.76 4.20 -6.40
C ASP A 328 -19.36 5.68 -6.59
N ASP A 329 -19.65 6.52 -5.60
CA ASP A 329 -19.28 7.94 -5.63
C ASP A 329 -17.75 8.11 -5.54
N ALA A 330 -17.07 7.27 -4.76
CA ALA A 330 -15.62 7.27 -4.67
C ALA A 330 -14.98 6.84 -6.00
N LEU A 331 -15.51 5.79 -6.65
CA LEU A 331 -15.05 5.35 -7.97
C LEU A 331 -15.31 6.43 -9.04
N ALA A 332 -16.49 7.05 -9.05
CA ALA A 332 -16.81 8.14 -9.96
C ALA A 332 -15.86 9.33 -9.78
N PHE A 333 -15.58 9.71 -8.53
CA PHE A 333 -14.61 10.77 -8.24
C PHE A 333 -13.21 10.45 -8.79
N ILE A 334 -12.73 9.21 -8.65
CA ILE A 334 -11.44 8.79 -9.21
C ILE A 334 -11.47 8.85 -10.73
N SER A 335 -12.53 8.33 -11.38
CA SER A 335 -12.67 8.39 -12.85
C SER A 335 -12.56 9.83 -13.35
N ASP A 336 -13.39 10.73 -12.81
CA ASP A 336 -13.48 12.11 -13.28
C ASP A 336 -12.16 12.87 -13.06
N ASN A 337 -11.51 12.71 -11.91
CA ASN A 337 -10.39 13.55 -11.49
C ASN A 337 -9.00 12.95 -11.78
N TYR A 338 -8.91 11.63 -11.96
CA TYR A 338 -7.65 10.90 -12.12
C TYR A 338 -7.56 10.09 -13.43
N LEU A 339 -8.61 10.07 -14.25
CA LEU A 339 -8.56 9.50 -15.60
C LEU A 339 -9.02 10.49 -16.67
N ASP A 340 -10.20 11.10 -16.52
CA ASP A 340 -10.84 11.88 -17.59
C ASP A 340 -10.21 13.27 -17.78
N LYS A 341 -10.03 14.02 -16.69
CA LYS A 341 -9.36 15.33 -16.74
C LYS A 341 -7.88 15.17 -17.10
N GLU A 342 -7.20 14.31 -16.35
CA GLU A 342 -5.79 13.98 -16.52
C GLU A 342 -5.57 12.53 -16.12
N VAL A 343 -4.76 11.80 -16.90
CA VAL A 343 -4.46 10.38 -16.63
C VAL A 343 -3.38 10.29 -15.56
N LYS A 344 -3.81 10.15 -14.31
CA LYS A 344 -2.98 10.11 -13.11
C LYS A 344 -2.80 8.69 -12.58
N VAL A 345 -3.87 7.91 -12.58
CA VAL A 345 -3.86 6.48 -12.19
C VAL A 345 -3.85 5.57 -13.42
N ASP A 346 -3.49 4.30 -13.22
CA ASP A 346 -3.53 3.35 -14.33
C ASP A 346 -4.96 2.95 -14.70
N PRO A 347 -5.40 3.18 -15.95
CA PRO A 347 -6.78 2.91 -16.35
C PRO A 347 -7.12 1.41 -16.34
N ILE A 348 -6.16 0.53 -16.61
CA ILE A 348 -6.43 -0.92 -16.65
C ILE A 348 -6.53 -1.48 -15.23
N ILE A 349 -5.60 -1.11 -14.34
CA ILE A 349 -5.67 -1.52 -12.93
C ILE A 349 -6.91 -0.92 -12.27
N PHE A 350 -7.25 0.34 -12.57
CA PHE A 350 -8.45 0.99 -12.05
C PHE A 350 -9.74 0.31 -12.50
N ASP A 351 -9.85 -0.11 -13.77
CA ASP A 351 -11.03 -0.83 -14.23
C ASP A 351 -11.20 -2.19 -13.54
N ILE A 352 -10.10 -2.92 -13.33
CA ILE A 352 -10.13 -4.20 -12.59
C ILE A 352 -10.48 -3.95 -11.12
N PHE A 353 -9.95 -2.88 -10.51
CA PHE A 353 -10.26 -2.48 -9.14
C PHE A 353 -11.72 -2.04 -8.98
N SER A 354 -12.27 -1.29 -9.93
CA SER A 354 -13.66 -0.88 -9.93
C SER A 354 -14.60 -2.08 -9.97
N SER A 355 -14.29 -3.08 -10.82
CA SER A 355 -15.03 -4.35 -10.84
C SER A 355 -14.95 -5.13 -9.52
N PHE A 356 -13.79 -5.09 -8.85
CA PHE A 356 -13.63 -5.66 -7.52
C PHE A 356 -14.51 -4.97 -6.46
N VAL A 357 -14.55 -3.63 -6.47
CA VAL A 357 -15.30 -2.85 -5.48
C VAL A 357 -16.82 -2.95 -5.69
N SER A 358 -17.28 -2.98 -6.93
CA SER A 358 -18.72 -3.07 -7.26
C SER A 358 -19.27 -4.50 -7.25
N ASP A 359 -18.49 -5.50 -6.82
CA ASP A 359 -18.83 -6.94 -6.87
C ASP A 359 -19.35 -7.40 -8.26
N ASN A 360 -18.88 -6.75 -9.32
CA ASN A 360 -19.34 -6.99 -10.68
C ASN A 360 -18.14 -7.40 -11.54
N ILE A 361 -18.05 -8.69 -11.87
CA ILE A 361 -16.98 -9.26 -12.72
C ILE A 361 -16.98 -8.66 -14.14
N LYS A 362 -18.01 -7.88 -14.51
CA LYS A 362 -17.98 -7.07 -15.73
C LYS A 362 -17.11 -5.84 -15.50
N LEU A 363 -16.03 -5.72 -16.28
CA LEU A 363 -15.24 -4.50 -16.44
C LEU A 363 -16.19 -3.30 -16.65
N ILE A 364 -16.34 -2.46 -15.62
CA ILE A 364 -17.21 -1.28 -15.65
C ILE A 364 -16.58 -0.23 -16.58
N ALA A 365 -17.40 0.46 -17.37
CA ALA A 365 -17.12 1.41 -18.46
C ALA A 365 -17.04 0.82 -19.90
#